data_AF-A0AAP8T1G6-F1
#
_entry.id   AF-A0AAP8T1G6-F1
#
_cell.length_a   1.000
_cell.length_b   1.000
_cell.length_c   1.000
_cell.angle_alpha   90.00
_cell.angle_beta   90.00
_cell.angle_gamma   90.00
#
_symmetry.space_group_name_H-M   'P 1'
#
loop_
_entity.id
_entity.type
_entity.pdbx_description
1 polymer ?
#
loop_
_entity_poly.entity_id
_entity_poly.type
_entity_poly.pdbx_seq_one_letter_code
_entity_poly.pdbx_strand_id
1 'polypeptide(L)' 'GISITSTVPIFRTIPIPLLHEKGVKVELGNDSLTDHWSPFGIGDNLEKVGRLAERFRMIEEKSLASSLQFITGGKT' A
#
# COMPACT_ATOMS: atom_id res chain seq x y z
N GLY A 1 -3.50 -15.48 13.02
CA GLY A 1 -4.16 -14.35 12.35
C GLY A 1 -3.84 -14.37 10.86
N ILE A 2 -4.46 -13.50 10.07
CA ILE A 2 -4.20 -13.34 8.63
C ILE A 2 -3.43 -12.03 8.41
N SER A 3 -2.47 -12.05 7.50
CA SER A 3 -1.75 -10.86 7.01
C SER A 3 -1.87 -10.76 5.49
N ILE A 4 -1.87 -9.54 4.96
CA ILE A 4 -2.04 -9.25 3.54
C ILE A 4 -0.92 -8.31 3.09
N THR A 5 -0.26 -8.64 1.99
CA THR A 5 0.62 -7.70 1.28
C THR A 5 -0.04 -7.28 -0.02
N SER A 6 -0.13 -5.98 -0.28
CA SER A 6 -0.84 -5.41 -1.44
C SER A 6 0.08 -4.59 -2.34
N THR A 7 -0.12 -4.71 -3.65
CA THR A 7 0.56 -3.90 -4.67
C THR A 7 -0.11 -2.55 -4.93
N VAL A 8 -1.26 -2.32 -4.30
CA VAL A 8 -2.16 -1.18 -4.54
C VAL A 8 -2.47 -1.01 -6.04
N PRO A 9 -3.12 -1.99 -6.68
CA PRO A 9 -3.42 -1.91 -8.10
C PRO A 9 -4.41 -0.77 -8.38
N ILE A 10 -4.22 -0.07 -9.50
CA ILE A 10 -4.96 1.15 -9.87
C ILE A 10 -6.46 0.87 -10.10
N PHE A 11 -6.81 -0.29 -10.67
CA PHE A 11 -8.21 -0.58 -11.05
C PHE A 11 -9.05 -1.14 -9.90
N ARG A 12 -8.64 -2.28 -9.32
CA ARG A 12 -9.40 -3.00 -8.29
C ARG A 12 -8.55 -3.20 -7.05
N THR A 13 -8.71 -2.31 -6.09
CA THR A 13 -7.98 -2.35 -4.81
C THR A 13 -8.91 -2.86 -3.71
N ILE A 14 -8.44 -3.80 -2.91
CA ILE A 14 -9.09 -4.21 -1.66
C ILE A 14 -9.21 -3.02 -0.70
N PRO A 15 -10.16 -2.99 0.25
CA PRO A 15 -10.35 -1.85 1.16
C PRO A 15 -9.27 -1.82 2.26
N ILE A 16 -8.05 -1.43 1.91
CA ILE A 16 -6.86 -1.45 2.79
C ILE A 16 -7.10 -0.73 4.13
N PRO A 17 -7.62 0.52 4.16
CA PRO A 17 -7.86 1.22 5.43
C PRO A 17 -8.84 0.48 6.35
N LEU A 18 -9.92 -0.09 5.79
CA LEU A 18 -10.90 -0.86 6.55
C LEU A 18 -10.27 -2.14 7.13
N LEU A 19 -9.48 -2.86 6.34
CA LEU A 19 -8.80 -4.08 6.80
C LEU A 19 -7.85 -3.77 7.96
N HIS A 20 -7.08 -2.68 7.84
CA HIS A 20 -6.20 -2.20 8.90
C HIS A 20 -6.97 -1.81 10.17
N GLU A 21 -8.08 -1.08 10.04
CA GLU A 21 -8.98 -0.73 11.16
C GLU A 21 -9.53 -1.97 11.87
N LYS A 22 -9.80 -3.06 11.13
CA LYS A 22 -10.23 -4.35 11.71
C LYS A 22 -9.09 -5.20 12.28
N GLY A 23 -7.88 -4.66 12.39
CA GLY A 23 -6.73 -5.33 12.98
C GLY A 23 -6.07 -6.36 12.06
N VAL A 24 -6.39 -6.37 10.77
CA VAL A 24 -5.65 -7.18 9.79
C VAL A 24 -4.29 -6.50 9.55
N LYS A 25 -3.20 -7.27 9.67
CA LYS A 25 -1.87 -6.77 9.30
C LYS A 25 -1.84 -6.60 7.78
N VAL A 26 -1.78 -5.36 7.32
CA VAL A 26 -1.65 -5.04 5.89
C VAL A 26 -0.29 -4.38 5.66
N GLU A 27 0.42 -4.83 4.64
CA GLU A 27 1.71 -4.31 4.19
C GLU A 27 1.63 -3.97 2.70
N LEU A 28 2.47 -3.07 2.21
CA LEU A 28 2.60 -2.80 0.77
C LEU A 28 3.87 -3.42 0.21
N GLY A 29 3.81 -3.85 -1.05
CA GLY A 29 4.95 -4.40 -1.75
C GLY A 29 4.85 -4.29 -3.26
N ASN A 30 5.95 -4.61 -3.93
CA ASN A 30 5.97 -4.84 -5.36
C ASN A 30 5.79 -6.34 -5.62
N ASP A 31 4.95 -6.68 -6.59
CA ASP A 31 4.74 -8.07 -7.05
C ASP A 31 5.61 -8.29 -8.30
N SER A 32 5.32 -7.54 -9.37
CA SER A 32 6.18 -7.47 -10.56
C SER A 32 7.17 -6.31 -10.54
N LEU A 33 8.35 -6.55 -11.08
CA LEU A 33 9.36 -5.56 -11.45
C LEU A 33 9.81 -5.81 -12.89
N THR A 34 9.07 -5.26 -13.85
CA THR A 34 9.28 -5.44 -15.29
C THR A 34 9.53 -6.90 -15.65
N ASP A 35 8.48 -7.71 -15.59
CA ASP A 35 8.53 -9.15 -15.88
C ASP A 35 7.43 -9.56 -16.88
N HIS A 36 7.27 -10.86 -17.09
CA HIS A 36 6.28 -11.43 -18.01
C HIS A 36 4.82 -11.27 -17.54
N TRP A 37 4.59 -10.98 -16.26
CA TRP A 37 3.25 -10.79 -15.68
C TRP A 37 2.79 -9.35 -15.75
N SER A 38 3.72 -8.40 -15.59
CA SER A 38 3.42 -6.98 -15.69
C SER A 38 4.66 -6.17 -16.08
N PRO A 39 4.51 -5.19 -17.00
CA PRO A 39 5.58 -4.25 -17.31
C PRO A 39 5.77 -3.17 -16.25
N PHE A 40 4.90 -3.10 -15.24
CA PHE A 40 4.91 -2.07 -14.20
C PHE A 40 5.61 -2.55 -12.92
N GLY A 41 6.18 -1.58 -12.21
CA GLY A 41 6.91 -1.78 -10.95
C GLY A 41 8.32 -1.21 -11.06
N ILE A 42 8.68 -0.30 -10.14
CA ILE A 42 9.98 0.39 -10.16
C ILE A 42 10.85 0.07 -8.94
N GLY A 43 10.38 -0.83 -8.07
CA GLY A 43 11.10 -1.23 -6.85
C GLY A 43 11.04 -0.19 -5.72
N ASP A 44 10.28 0.88 -5.89
CA ASP A 44 10.10 1.92 -4.89
C ASP A 44 8.83 1.67 -4.06
N ASN A 45 8.98 1.61 -2.73
CA ASN A 45 7.87 1.43 -1.80
C ASN A 45 7.18 2.75 -1.44
N LEU A 46 7.85 3.90 -1.55
CA LEU A 46 7.20 5.21 -1.40
C LEU A 46 6.21 5.45 -2.53
N GLU A 47 6.52 4.96 -3.72
CA GLU A 47 5.59 4.96 -4.86
C GLU A 47 4.29 4.19 -4.52
N LYS A 48 4.40 3.06 -3.82
CA LYS A 48 3.23 2.29 -3.33
C LYS A 48 2.43 3.03 -2.27
N VAL A 49 3.10 3.72 -1.37
CA VAL A 49 2.46 4.59 -0.38
C VAL A 49 1.74 5.75 -1.08
N GLY A 50 2.36 6.36 -2.09
CA GLY A 50 1.72 7.40 -2.92
C GLY A 50 0.46 6.90 -3.60
N ARG A 51 0.52 5.73 -4.25
CA ARG A 51 -0.67 5.07 -4.85
C ARG A 51 -1.75 4.79 -3.82
N LEU A 52 -1.38 4.34 -2.61
CA LEU A 52 -2.34 4.13 -1.52
C LEU A 52 -3.05 5.45 -1.16
N ALA A 53 -2.26 6.51 -0.99
CA ALA A 53 -2.79 7.83 -0.64
C ALA A 53 -3.75 8.37 -1.71
N GLU A 54 -3.37 8.29 -2.99
CA GLU A 54 -4.24 8.65 -4.12
C GLU A 54 -5.53 7.82 -4.12
N ARG A 55 -5.42 6.49 -3.95
CA ARG A 55 -6.54 5.56 -4.05
C ARG A 55 -7.59 5.76 -2.95
N PHE A 56 -7.14 6.13 -1.75
CA PHE A 56 -7.99 6.29 -0.56
C PHE A 56 -8.11 7.74 -0.07
N ARG A 57 -7.71 8.72 -0.90
CA ARG A 57 -7.82 10.16 -0.62
C ARG A 57 -7.15 10.59 0.69
N MET A 58 -5.98 10.03 0.98
CA MET A 58 -5.14 10.45 2.11
C MET A 58 -4.40 11.73 1.70
N ILE A 59 -5.08 12.87 1.81
CA ILE A 59 -4.57 14.18 1.34
C ILE A 59 -4.02 15.05 2.47
N GLU A 60 -4.34 14.72 3.73
CA GLU A 60 -3.89 15.47 4.89
C GLU A 60 -2.54 14.95 5.38
N GLU A 61 -1.69 15.84 5.89
CA GLU A 61 -0.35 15.51 6.39
C GLU A 61 -0.36 14.35 7.38
N LYS A 62 -1.30 14.35 8.34
CA LYS A 62 -1.45 13.26 9.31
C LYS A 62 -1.74 11.92 8.64
N SER A 63 -2.61 11.92 7.63
CA SER A 63 -2.98 10.71 6.89
C SER A 63 -1.82 10.20 6.02
N LEU A 64 -1.07 11.11 5.40
CA LEU A 64 0.13 10.80 4.63
C LEU A 64 1.24 10.23 5.53
N ALA A 65 1.53 10.87 6.67
CA ALA A 65 2.50 10.38 7.63
C ALA A 65 2.11 8.98 8.15
N SER A 66 0.83 8.80 8.51
CA SER A 66 0.32 7.49 8.96
C SER A 66 0.42 6.42 7.88
N SER A 67 0.35 6.77 6.59
CA SER A 67 0.43 5.79 5.49
C SER A 67 1.82 5.14 5.34
N LEU A 68 2.89 5.77 5.84
CA LEU A 68 4.22 5.17 5.84
C LEU A 68 4.29 3.88 6.66
N GLN A 69 3.42 3.72 7.65
CA GLN A 69 3.37 2.53 8.50
C GLN A 69 3.23 1.23 7.69
N PHE A 70 2.58 1.29 6.53
CA PHE A 70 2.33 0.12 5.68
C PHE A 70 3.59 -0.40 4.95
N ILE A 71 4.70 0.35 4.97
CA ILE A 71 6.00 -0.07 4.42
C ILE A 71 7.11 -0.13 5.48
N THR A 72 6.88 0.36 6.70
CA THR A 72 7.87 0.42 7.79
C THR A 72 7.56 -0.52 8.97
N GLY A 73 6.43 -1.24 8.92
CA GLY A 73 6.00 -2.12 10.00
C GLY A 73 5.51 -1.36 11.23
N GLY A 74 4.83 -0.23 11.03
CA GLY A 74 4.24 0.54 12.14
C GLY A 74 5.13 1.66 12.72
N LYS A 75 6.32 1.90 12.14
CA LYS A 75 7.22 2.97 12.59
C LYS A 75 7.03 4.21 11.72
N THR A 76 6.48 5.27 12.31
CA THR A 76 6.28 6.58 11.68
C THR A 76 7.01 7.66 12.46
#